data_AF-A0A0Q9SYS3-F1
#
_entry.id   AF-A0A0Q9SYS3-F1
#
_cell.length_a   1.000
_cell.length_b   1.000
_cell.length_c   1.000
_cell.angle_alpha   90.00
_cell.angle_beta   90.00
_cell.angle_gamma   90.00
#
_symmetry.space_group_name_H-M   'P 1'
#
loop_
_entity.id
_entity.type
_entity.pdbx_description
1 polymer ?
#
loop_
_entity_poly.entity_id
_entity_poly.type
_entity_poly.pdbx_seq_one_letter_code
_entity_poly.pdbx_strand_id
1 'polypeptide(L)'
;MQRKRFTWWISTALVIMLLALTGCQAVQGLDLGQAIQNSASIQSAESKGSLEMDIITGNTDGLSADEKRLIDILHHVKLELKSIKMQDKQHISVDGALTLYSKGSIPFQLNVNGTKFTIQIEGAKKPLVFDLMAAQAGLAGSPSAALSSDLQQQLFKKAEELLPALLKFFLTNAPNPEHFSVSSVSEPVNGETLSMQKAHIEIKGNELVGLLKTFLTNILADEKGMKELIGQLYDVLVPVIKEQMKAFPPKGGSSSELPDLMMAYLDNKTLAVEFAYTTIQQFLRKALDDWDKNMNDTLSSAPDSQVKALLSDKTVLKTDFFIDTDKQIRKVNAELTLPLTEVSAGVSGLKFTYTNEIWNINKPVTASAIDTSGGVLDLSKISTNNNTFLKYFNKDSKFYSFLRDDLKIAKKDIHLLISQGGADNYEFDSSHPFINEDQVSMVPVRFLSERLGAQVKWNADSKQITVKDELNDKTIILTLNSKTASVNGSPVQLESTPVLKNGTTFVPLRFIAEQLGCKVGFDNKTSSVTITRE
;
A
#
# COMPACT_ATOMS: atom_id res chain seq x y z
N MET A 1 3.98 -25.24 11.75
CA MET A 1 3.90 -23.77 11.85
C MET A 1 5.25 -23.06 11.74
N GLN A 2 6.36 -23.56 12.31
CA GLN A 2 7.67 -22.90 12.23
C GLN A 2 8.24 -22.77 10.81
N ARG A 3 8.10 -23.79 9.94
CA ARG A 3 8.58 -23.75 8.54
C ARG A 3 7.92 -22.65 7.68
N LYS A 4 6.60 -22.45 7.81
CA LYS A 4 5.87 -21.38 7.10
C LYS A 4 6.24 -19.96 7.57
N ARG A 5 6.65 -19.82 8.84
CA ARG A 5 7.16 -18.54 9.37
C ARG A 5 8.56 -18.26 8.84
N PHE A 6 9.43 -19.25 8.79
CA PHE A 6 10.80 -19.11 8.27
C PHE A 6 10.85 -18.64 6.80
N THR A 7 10.02 -19.23 5.93
CA THR A 7 9.91 -18.83 4.51
C THR A 7 9.41 -17.39 4.32
N TRP A 8 8.50 -16.91 5.18
CA TRP A 8 7.96 -15.54 5.12
C TRP A 8 8.97 -14.48 5.60
N TRP A 9 9.75 -14.82 6.63
CA TRP A 9 10.84 -13.96 7.11
C TRP A 9 11.98 -13.85 6.09
N ILE A 10 12.33 -14.94 5.43
CA ILE A 10 13.38 -14.94 4.38
C ILE A 10 12.93 -14.16 3.15
N SER A 11 11.69 -14.33 2.68
CA SER A 11 11.20 -13.56 1.53
C SER A 11 11.14 -12.06 1.81
N THR A 12 10.71 -11.66 3.01
CA THR A 12 10.68 -10.25 3.42
C THR A 12 12.08 -9.69 3.63
N ALA A 13 12.99 -10.47 4.24
CA ALA A 13 14.39 -10.09 4.41
C ALA A 13 15.12 -9.95 3.07
N LEU A 14 14.87 -10.83 2.09
CA LEU A 14 15.48 -10.78 0.76
C LEU A 14 15.01 -9.57 -0.07
N VAL A 15 13.73 -9.18 0.05
CA VAL A 15 13.19 -7.98 -0.60
C VAL A 15 13.74 -6.70 0.05
N ILE A 16 13.85 -6.65 1.38
CA ILE A 16 14.50 -5.54 2.09
C ILE A 16 16.00 -5.48 1.74
N MET A 17 16.63 -6.63 1.58
CA MET A 17 18.04 -6.75 1.28
C MET A 17 18.37 -6.31 -0.15
N LEU A 18 17.52 -6.57 -1.15
CA LEU A 18 17.63 -5.99 -2.50
C LEU A 18 17.76 -4.46 -2.49
N LEU A 19 17.28 -3.76 -1.45
CA LEU A 19 17.39 -2.30 -1.29
C LEU A 19 18.62 -1.85 -0.49
N ALA A 20 19.38 -2.76 0.13
CA ALA A 20 20.40 -2.46 1.14
C ALA A 20 21.81 -3.06 0.86
N LEU A 21 22.00 -3.74 -0.27
CA LEU A 21 23.20 -4.54 -0.54
C LEU A 21 24.32 -3.79 -1.29
N THR A 22 24.86 -2.74 -0.68
CA THR A 22 26.17 -2.24 -1.13
C THR A 22 27.05 -1.94 0.07
N GLY A 23 28.11 -2.74 0.25
CA GLY A 23 29.05 -2.61 1.35
C GLY A 23 29.79 -1.28 1.41
N CYS A 24 30.21 -0.90 2.61
CA CYS A 24 31.10 0.22 2.91
C CYS A 24 32.55 0.01 2.43
N GLN A 25 32.93 -1.17 1.92
CA GLN A 25 34.30 -1.36 1.43
C GLN A 25 34.50 -0.51 0.19
N ALA A 26 35.44 0.44 0.25
CA ALA A 26 35.75 1.28 -0.89
C ALA A 26 36.17 0.42 -2.08
N VAL A 27 35.34 0.38 -3.12
CA VAL A 27 35.64 -0.37 -4.35
C VAL A 27 36.28 0.58 -5.34
N GLN A 28 37.46 0.22 -5.84
CA GLN A 28 38.20 0.99 -6.87
C GLN A 28 38.47 2.47 -6.48
N GLY A 29 38.37 2.81 -5.19
CA GLY A 29 38.58 4.15 -4.63
C GLY A 29 37.32 4.93 -4.23
N LEU A 30 36.12 4.43 -4.57
CA LEU A 30 34.84 5.07 -4.26
C LEU A 30 34.24 4.53 -2.94
N ASP A 31 33.83 5.45 -2.06
CA ASP A 31 33.14 5.14 -0.80
C ASP A 31 31.63 5.35 -0.95
N LEU A 32 30.94 4.33 -1.50
CA LEU A 32 29.50 4.37 -1.71
C LEU A 32 28.71 4.40 -0.39
N GLY A 33 29.22 3.74 0.65
CA GLY A 33 28.60 3.76 1.98
C GLY A 33 28.52 5.17 2.55
N GLN A 34 29.60 5.95 2.45
CA GLN A 34 29.59 7.37 2.83
C GLN A 34 28.63 8.19 1.97
N ALA A 35 28.55 7.92 0.66
CA ALA A 35 27.62 8.64 -0.23
C ALA A 35 26.14 8.38 0.12
N ILE A 36 25.79 7.16 0.51
CA ILE A 36 24.45 6.82 1.02
C ILE A 36 24.18 7.52 2.37
N GLN A 37 25.15 7.54 3.28
CA GLN A 37 25.02 8.27 4.56
C GLN A 37 24.84 9.77 4.35
N ASN A 38 25.59 10.37 3.43
CA ASN A 38 25.45 11.77 3.05
C ASN A 38 24.04 12.05 2.52
N SER A 39 23.51 11.17 1.65
CA SER A 39 22.17 11.27 1.10
C SER A 39 21.08 11.19 2.18
N ALA A 40 21.25 10.32 3.18
CA ALA A 40 20.33 10.22 4.33
C ALA A 40 20.39 11.45 5.27
N SER A 41 21.46 12.24 5.21
CA SER A 41 21.66 13.44 6.04
C SER A 41 21.11 14.72 5.42
N ILE A 42 20.66 14.68 4.16
CA ILE A 42 20.12 15.84 3.45
C ILE A 42 18.92 16.42 4.20
N GLN A 43 18.96 17.73 4.44
CA GLN A 43 17.88 18.47 5.12
C GLN A 43 16.96 19.17 4.12
N SER A 44 17.52 19.72 3.05
CA SER A 44 16.76 20.37 1.99
C SER A 44 17.35 20.03 0.62
N ALA A 45 16.51 19.95 -0.41
CA ALA A 45 16.96 19.73 -1.78
C ALA A 45 15.83 19.98 -2.79
N GLU A 46 16.24 20.14 -4.04
CA GLU A 46 15.35 19.99 -5.19
C GLU A 46 15.70 18.72 -5.95
N SER A 47 14.69 18.03 -6.45
CA SER A 47 14.90 16.85 -7.29
C SER A 47 13.84 16.71 -8.37
N LYS A 48 14.11 15.85 -9.33
CA LYS A 48 13.14 15.35 -10.30
C LYS A 48 13.43 13.89 -10.56
N GLY A 49 12.46 13.16 -11.09
CA GLY A 49 12.64 11.75 -11.36
C GLY A 49 11.41 11.11 -11.97
N SER A 50 11.48 9.79 -12.08
CA SER A 50 10.32 9.00 -12.46
C SER A 50 10.39 7.60 -11.88
N LEU A 51 9.21 7.00 -11.68
CA LEU A 51 9.04 5.58 -11.43
C LEU A 51 8.16 5.03 -12.54
N GLU A 52 8.65 4.05 -13.28
CA GLU A 52 7.92 3.38 -14.35
C GLU A 52 7.73 1.91 -13.99
N MET A 53 6.53 1.40 -14.22
CA MET A 53 6.19 -0.01 -14.14
C MET A 53 5.81 -0.49 -15.53
N ASP A 54 6.44 -1.58 -15.92
CA ASP A 54 6.21 -2.29 -17.16
C ASP A 54 5.83 -3.74 -16.88
N ILE A 55 4.97 -4.26 -17.75
CA ILE A 55 4.58 -5.65 -17.77
C ILE A 55 5.41 -6.34 -18.85
N ILE A 56 6.08 -7.43 -18.48
CA ILE A 56 6.72 -8.34 -19.43
C ILE A 56 5.67 -9.36 -19.83
N THR A 57 5.27 -9.36 -21.10
CA THR A 57 4.24 -10.27 -21.60
C THR A 57 4.81 -11.68 -21.84
N GLY A 58 3.97 -12.68 -21.64
CA GLY A 58 4.24 -14.09 -21.95
C GLY A 58 3.37 -14.56 -23.11
N ASN A 59 2.82 -15.77 -23.01
CA ASN A 59 1.79 -16.21 -23.95
C ASN A 59 0.48 -15.44 -23.68
N THR A 60 -0.01 -14.71 -24.68
CA THR A 60 -1.24 -13.92 -24.60
C THR A 60 -2.40 -14.54 -25.40
N ASP A 61 -2.20 -15.74 -25.94
CA ASP A 61 -3.25 -16.51 -26.61
C ASP A 61 -4.34 -16.91 -25.61
N GLY A 62 -5.60 -16.78 -26.02
CA GLY A 62 -6.75 -17.14 -25.18
C GLY A 62 -7.18 -16.09 -24.16
N LEU A 63 -6.46 -14.96 -24.02
CA LEU A 63 -6.90 -13.86 -23.16
C LEU A 63 -8.22 -13.25 -23.63
N SER A 64 -9.11 -13.00 -22.68
CA SER A 64 -10.34 -12.26 -22.91
C SER A 64 -10.06 -10.80 -23.32
N ALA A 65 -11.05 -10.15 -23.90
CA ALA A 65 -10.93 -8.73 -24.28
C ALA A 65 -10.65 -7.83 -23.07
N ASP A 66 -11.25 -8.14 -21.91
CA ASP A 66 -11.01 -7.39 -20.67
C ASP A 66 -9.58 -7.57 -20.15
N GLU A 67 -9.01 -8.78 -20.23
CA GLU A 67 -7.62 -9.05 -19.84
C GLU A 67 -6.62 -8.34 -20.76
N LYS A 68 -6.82 -8.41 -22.09
CA LYS A 68 -5.97 -7.70 -23.06
C LYS A 68 -5.97 -6.20 -22.83
N ARG A 69 -7.15 -5.64 -22.53
CA ARG A 69 -7.31 -4.22 -22.22
C ARG A 69 -6.56 -3.83 -20.93
N LEU A 70 -6.62 -4.65 -19.89
CA LEU A 70 -5.90 -4.39 -18.64
C LEU A 70 -4.38 -4.43 -18.86
N ILE A 71 -3.88 -5.36 -19.66
CA ILE A 71 -2.45 -5.41 -20.03
C ILE A 71 -2.05 -4.12 -20.76
N ASP A 72 -2.84 -3.67 -21.75
CA ASP A 72 -2.56 -2.44 -22.49
C ASP A 72 -2.54 -1.18 -21.60
N ILE A 73 -3.46 -1.10 -20.62
CA ILE A 73 -3.52 0.01 -19.67
C ILE A 73 -2.31 0.01 -18.71
N LEU A 74 -1.88 -1.18 -18.29
CA LEU A 74 -0.82 -1.35 -17.30
C LEU A 74 0.59 -1.43 -17.90
N HIS A 75 0.70 -1.37 -19.22
CA HIS A 75 1.97 -1.27 -19.92
C HIS A 75 2.48 0.18 -19.89
N HIS A 76 3.77 0.40 -19.58
CA HIS A 76 4.39 1.74 -19.48
C HIS A 76 3.64 2.70 -18.54
N VAL A 77 3.26 2.22 -17.35
CA VAL A 77 2.67 3.10 -16.32
C VAL A 77 3.80 3.89 -15.67
N LYS A 78 3.85 5.19 -15.95
CA LYS A 78 4.94 6.06 -15.50
C LYS A 78 4.43 7.15 -14.55
N LEU A 79 4.94 7.14 -13.32
CA LEU A 79 4.82 8.23 -12.37
C LEU A 79 5.98 9.20 -12.58
N GLU A 80 5.70 10.36 -13.17
CA GLU A 80 6.68 11.43 -13.37
C GLU A 80 6.66 12.41 -12.20
N LEU A 81 7.81 12.64 -11.59
CA LEU A 81 8.02 13.61 -10.53
C LEU A 81 8.83 14.77 -11.13
N LYS A 82 8.13 15.73 -11.75
CA LYS A 82 8.75 16.79 -12.57
C LYS A 82 9.52 17.80 -11.71
N SER A 83 9.00 18.10 -10.53
CA SER A 83 9.67 18.93 -9.53
C SER A 83 9.30 18.42 -8.15
N ILE A 84 10.32 18.12 -7.36
CA ILE A 84 10.22 17.81 -5.94
C ILE A 84 11.02 18.89 -5.22
N LYS A 85 10.39 19.55 -4.25
CA LYS A 85 11.05 20.54 -3.39
C LYS A 85 10.90 20.09 -1.96
N MET A 86 12.02 19.69 -1.36
CA MET A 86 12.12 19.40 0.05
C MET A 86 12.71 20.63 0.73
N GLN A 87 11.85 21.39 1.40
CA GLN A 87 12.28 22.52 2.22
C GLN A 87 12.92 22.03 3.52
N ASP A 88 12.30 21.02 4.13
CA ASP A 88 12.83 20.24 5.25
C ASP A 88 12.15 18.86 5.24
N LYS A 89 12.46 18.00 6.22
CA LYS A 89 11.92 16.63 6.32
C LYS A 89 10.39 16.57 6.51
N GLN A 90 9.75 17.68 6.86
CA GLN A 90 8.31 17.78 7.13
C GLN A 90 7.57 18.63 6.10
N HIS A 91 8.29 19.37 5.25
CA HIS A 91 7.72 20.26 4.24
C HIS A 91 8.23 19.89 2.85
N ILE A 92 7.40 19.16 2.10
CA ILE A 92 7.74 18.65 0.77
C ILE A 92 6.62 19.03 -0.20
N SER A 93 6.97 19.50 -1.39
CA SER A 93 6.02 19.66 -2.50
C SER A 93 6.47 18.90 -3.72
N VAL A 94 5.52 18.31 -4.44
CA VAL A 94 5.75 17.54 -5.66
C VAL A 94 4.79 18.03 -6.73
N ASP A 95 5.32 18.44 -7.88
CA ASP A 95 4.56 18.61 -9.12
C ASP A 95 4.87 17.42 -10.04
N GLY A 96 3.84 16.69 -10.44
CA GLY A 96 4.02 15.43 -11.16
C GLY A 96 2.89 15.11 -12.14
N ALA A 97 3.03 13.95 -12.78
CA ALA A 97 1.98 13.38 -13.62
C ALA A 97 2.01 11.85 -13.56
N LEU A 98 0.84 11.23 -13.56
CA LEU A 98 0.69 9.82 -13.88
C LEU A 98 0.46 9.70 -15.39
N THR A 99 1.43 9.14 -16.11
CA THR A 99 1.35 8.88 -17.54
C THR A 99 0.98 7.43 -17.77
N LEU A 100 -0.07 7.24 -18.55
CA LEU A 100 -0.57 5.95 -19.00
C LEU A 100 -0.42 5.95 -20.52
N TYR A 101 0.34 5.00 -21.07
CA TYR A 101 0.78 5.01 -22.48
C TYR A 101 -0.37 5.22 -23.47
N SER A 102 -1.50 4.52 -23.29
CA SER A 102 -2.67 4.63 -24.18
C SER A 102 -3.69 5.71 -23.79
N LYS A 103 -3.49 6.44 -22.67
CA LYS A 103 -4.51 7.37 -22.10
C LYS A 103 -3.98 8.79 -21.83
N GLY A 104 -2.68 9.01 -22.01
CA GLY A 104 -2.03 10.30 -21.79
C GLY A 104 -1.67 10.55 -20.32
N SER A 105 -1.42 11.81 -19.97
CA SER A 105 -0.96 12.19 -18.64
C SER A 105 -2.05 12.84 -17.79
N ILE A 106 -2.12 12.41 -16.53
CA ILE A 106 -2.98 12.91 -15.46
C ILE A 106 -2.08 13.70 -14.49
N PRO A 107 -2.05 15.04 -14.55
CA PRO A 107 -1.21 15.84 -13.68
C PRO A 107 -1.72 15.83 -12.24
N PHE A 108 -0.78 15.96 -11.29
CA PHE A 108 -1.09 16.13 -9.88
C PHE A 108 -0.08 17.04 -9.19
N GLN A 109 -0.51 17.61 -8.07
CA GLN A 109 0.34 18.29 -7.11
C GLN A 109 0.16 17.60 -5.76
N LEU A 110 1.26 17.40 -5.04
CA LEU A 110 1.25 16.86 -3.69
C LEU A 110 2.03 17.80 -2.77
N ASN A 111 1.52 18.01 -1.57
CA ASN A 111 2.18 18.75 -0.50
C ASN A 111 2.13 17.91 0.79
N VAL A 112 3.26 17.81 1.46
CA VAL A 112 3.40 17.29 2.81
C VAL A 112 3.72 18.48 3.72
N ASN A 113 2.93 18.64 4.78
CA ASN A 113 3.16 19.62 5.84
C ASN A 113 2.96 18.93 7.19
N GLY A 114 4.07 18.57 7.84
CA GLY A 114 4.06 17.74 9.04
C GLY A 114 3.45 16.37 8.76
N THR A 115 2.30 16.08 9.36
CA THR A 115 1.58 14.78 9.21
C THR A 115 0.51 14.82 8.12
N LYS A 116 0.26 15.98 7.52
CA LYS A 116 -0.82 16.19 6.55
C LYS A 116 -0.29 16.06 5.14
N PHE A 117 -0.88 15.12 4.40
CA PHE A 117 -0.68 14.93 2.97
C PHE A 117 -1.87 15.56 2.24
N THR A 118 -1.59 16.51 1.37
CA THR A 118 -2.57 17.15 0.49
C THR A 118 -2.24 16.80 -0.94
N ILE A 119 -3.20 16.28 -1.69
CA ILE A 119 -3.05 15.99 -3.12
C ILE A 119 -4.16 16.71 -3.92
N GLN A 120 -3.75 17.50 -4.91
CA GLN A 120 -4.64 18.01 -5.93
C GLN A 120 -4.35 17.25 -7.22
N ILE A 121 -5.27 16.40 -7.63
CA ILE A 121 -5.18 15.65 -8.89
C ILE A 121 -6.12 16.25 -9.93
N GLU A 122 -5.77 16.13 -11.20
CA GLU A 122 -6.64 16.52 -12.32
C GLU A 122 -8.05 15.94 -12.14
N GLY A 123 -9.07 16.77 -12.37
CA GLY A 123 -10.45 16.39 -12.20
C GLY A 123 -11.01 16.43 -10.78
N ALA A 124 -10.19 16.43 -9.73
CA ALA A 124 -10.70 16.52 -8.36
C ALA A 124 -11.38 17.88 -8.12
N LYS A 125 -12.62 17.85 -7.61
CA LYS A 125 -13.41 19.06 -7.31
C LYS A 125 -12.81 19.90 -6.18
N LYS A 126 -12.01 19.28 -5.32
CA LYS A 126 -11.31 19.88 -4.16
C LYS A 126 -10.04 19.07 -3.87
N PRO A 127 -9.02 19.67 -3.23
CA PRO A 127 -7.85 18.93 -2.78
C PRO A 127 -8.24 17.82 -1.81
N LEU A 128 -7.62 16.65 -1.97
CA LEU A 128 -7.80 15.52 -1.05
C LEU A 128 -6.75 15.62 0.05
N VAL A 129 -7.17 15.45 1.30
CA VAL A 129 -6.32 15.54 2.48
C VAL A 129 -6.37 14.23 3.25
N PHE A 130 -5.20 13.76 3.65
CA PHE A 130 -5.00 12.62 4.53
C PHE A 130 -4.05 13.00 5.66
N ASP A 131 -4.45 12.76 6.90
CA ASP A 131 -3.60 12.94 8.07
C ASP A 131 -3.14 11.57 8.57
N LEU A 132 -1.84 11.32 8.49
CA LEU A 132 -1.25 10.04 8.83
C LEU A 132 -1.48 9.67 10.31
N MET A 133 -1.44 10.65 11.22
CA MET A 133 -1.67 10.39 12.65
C MET A 133 -3.13 10.13 12.94
N ALA A 134 -4.05 10.89 12.33
CA ALA A 134 -5.48 10.64 12.49
C ALA A 134 -5.89 9.25 11.97
N ALA A 135 -5.29 8.81 10.85
CA ALA A 135 -5.54 7.49 10.29
C ALA A 135 -5.05 6.36 11.22
N GLN A 136 -3.90 6.53 11.87
CA GLN A 136 -3.39 5.55 12.85
C GLN A 136 -4.26 5.46 14.11
N ALA A 137 -4.76 6.60 14.60
CA ALA A 137 -5.68 6.64 15.74
C ALA A 137 -7.02 5.93 15.46
N GLY A 138 -7.48 5.95 14.20
CA GLY A 138 -8.70 5.28 13.76
C GLY A 138 -8.60 3.75 13.61
N LEU A 139 -7.38 3.19 13.61
CA LEU A 139 -7.18 1.74 13.61
C LEU A 139 -7.40 1.17 15.02
N ALA A 140 -8.66 0.92 15.35
CA ALA A 140 -9.06 0.27 16.60
C ALA A 140 -8.28 -1.05 16.78
N GLY A 141 -7.46 -1.14 17.84
CA GLY A 141 -6.71 -2.35 18.21
C GLY A 141 -5.22 -2.36 17.82
N SER A 142 -4.66 -1.27 17.26
CA SER A 142 -3.20 -1.18 17.14
C SER A 142 -2.56 -0.92 18.52
N PRO A 143 -1.41 -1.54 18.84
CA PRO A 143 -0.69 -1.27 20.10
C PRO A 143 -0.30 0.20 20.27
N SER A 144 -0.20 0.95 19.17
CA SER A 144 0.09 2.38 19.17
C SER A 144 -1.12 3.26 19.46
N ALA A 145 -2.36 2.83 19.16
CA ALA A 145 -3.59 3.58 19.51
C ALA A 145 -3.80 3.72 21.03
N ALA A 146 -3.10 2.90 21.82
CA ALA A 146 -3.07 2.95 23.27
C ALA A 146 -2.02 3.92 23.85
N LEU A 147 -1.14 4.48 23.02
CA LEU A 147 -0.11 5.44 23.43
C LEU A 147 -0.66 6.87 23.40
N SER A 148 -0.20 7.71 24.33
CA SER A 148 -0.47 9.15 24.28
C SER A 148 0.13 9.76 23.01
N SER A 149 -0.48 10.82 22.49
CA SER A 149 0.02 11.55 21.31
C SER A 149 1.46 12.04 21.51
N ASP A 150 1.82 12.44 22.72
CA ASP A 150 3.17 12.89 23.07
C ASP A 150 4.19 11.75 22.97
N LEU A 151 3.85 10.55 23.47
CA LEU A 151 4.73 9.40 23.39
C LEU A 151 4.90 8.90 21.95
N GLN A 152 3.83 8.94 21.15
CA GLN A 152 3.92 8.65 19.72
C GLN A 152 4.88 9.60 19.01
N GLN A 153 4.79 10.92 19.27
CA GLN A 153 5.72 11.90 18.70
C GLN A 153 7.17 11.68 19.16
N GLN A 154 7.39 11.37 20.44
CA GLN A 154 8.72 11.04 20.95
C GLN A 154 9.31 9.79 20.29
N LEU A 155 8.48 8.77 20.04
CA LEU A 155 8.86 7.56 19.31
C LEU A 155 9.27 7.87 17.87
N PHE A 156 8.48 8.65 17.15
CA PHE A 156 8.82 9.07 15.79
C PHE A 156 10.15 9.80 15.74
N LYS A 157 10.36 10.77 16.65
CA LYS A 157 11.63 11.52 16.73
C LYS A 157 12.82 10.62 17.04
N LYS A 158 12.68 9.72 18.03
CA LYS A 158 13.74 8.77 18.39
C LYS A 158 14.02 7.75 17.28
N ALA A 159 13.01 7.32 16.53
CA ALA A 159 13.18 6.44 15.38
C ALA A 159 13.98 7.14 14.26
N GLU A 160 13.77 8.43 14.05
CA GLU A 160 14.56 9.24 13.11
C GLU A 160 16.04 9.31 13.52
N GLU A 161 16.32 9.43 14.82
CA GLU A 161 17.69 9.45 15.37
C GLU A 161 18.42 8.09 15.22
N LEU A 162 17.68 6.97 15.14
CA LEU A 162 18.25 5.64 14.94
C LEU A 162 18.64 5.35 13.49
N LEU A 163 17.96 5.98 12.52
CA LEU A 163 18.12 5.65 11.10
C LEU A 163 19.58 5.76 10.62
N PRO A 164 20.36 6.81 10.95
CA PRO A 164 21.76 6.89 10.53
C PRO A 164 22.62 5.75 11.07
N ALA A 165 22.39 5.33 12.31
CA ALA A 165 23.17 4.26 12.92
C ALA A 165 22.79 2.88 12.40
N LEU A 166 21.49 2.64 12.17
CA LEU A 166 21.02 1.46 11.44
C LEU A 166 21.70 1.41 10.07
N LEU A 167 21.58 2.46 9.27
CA LEU A 167 22.20 2.53 7.93
C LEU A 167 23.71 2.27 8.00
N LYS A 168 24.42 2.92 8.93
CA LYS A 168 25.85 2.68 9.13
C LYS A 168 26.16 1.22 9.43
N PHE A 169 25.42 0.60 10.35
CA PHE A 169 25.63 -0.81 10.73
C PHE A 169 25.37 -1.77 9.56
N PHE A 170 24.26 -1.57 8.83
CA PHE A 170 23.92 -2.36 7.65
C PHE A 170 24.97 -2.20 6.55
N LEU A 171 25.37 -0.98 6.20
CA LEU A 171 26.37 -0.72 5.16
C LEU A 171 27.76 -1.25 5.55
N THR A 172 28.13 -1.19 6.83
CA THR A 172 29.40 -1.76 7.32
C THR A 172 29.47 -3.26 7.12
N ASN A 173 28.34 -3.96 7.29
CA ASN A 173 28.28 -5.42 7.21
C ASN A 173 27.84 -5.95 5.83
N ALA A 174 27.34 -5.08 4.95
CA ALA A 174 26.89 -5.45 3.60
C ALA A 174 28.06 -5.98 2.74
N PRO A 175 27.89 -7.15 2.08
CA PRO A 175 28.88 -7.64 1.12
C PRO A 175 28.83 -6.81 -0.18
N ASN A 176 29.91 -6.88 -0.94
CA ASN A 176 29.92 -6.37 -2.32
C ASN A 176 29.33 -7.43 -3.27
N PRO A 177 28.44 -7.06 -4.19
CA PRO A 177 27.92 -7.98 -5.19
C PRO A 177 28.98 -8.34 -6.23
N GLU A 178 28.75 -9.43 -6.97
CA GLU A 178 29.72 -9.94 -7.96
C GLU A 178 29.94 -8.94 -9.11
N HIS A 179 28.89 -8.24 -9.52
CA HIS A 179 28.92 -7.30 -10.63
C HIS A 179 28.92 -5.84 -10.13
N PHE A 180 30.04 -5.41 -9.56
CA PHE A 180 30.26 -4.03 -9.13
C PHE A 180 31.40 -3.40 -9.94
N SER A 181 31.18 -2.21 -10.51
CA SER A 181 32.24 -1.45 -11.19
C SER A 181 32.12 0.05 -10.96
N VAL A 182 33.26 0.74 -10.95
CA VAL A 182 33.35 2.20 -10.85
C VAL A 182 33.97 2.76 -12.13
N SER A 183 33.37 3.81 -12.66
CA SER A 183 33.92 4.58 -13.78
C SER A 183 33.80 6.08 -13.52
N SER A 184 34.65 6.88 -14.15
CA SER A 184 34.50 8.35 -14.12
C SER A 184 33.64 8.80 -15.29
N VAL A 185 32.69 9.69 -15.04
CA VAL A 185 31.72 10.17 -16.04
C VAL A 185 31.48 11.67 -15.89
N SER A 186 31.06 12.31 -16.98
CA SER A 186 30.54 13.68 -16.95
C SER A 186 29.12 13.67 -17.47
N GLU A 187 28.16 13.94 -16.59
CA GLU A 187 26.73 13.82 -16.87
C GLU A 187 25.99 15.07 -16.41
N PRO A 188 24.93 15.50 -17.12
CA PRO A 188 24.11 16.61 -16.68
C PRO A 188 23.25 16.22 -15.46
N VAL A 189 23.18 17.12 -14.49
CA VAL A 189 22.25 17.10 -13.36
C VAL A 189 21.54 18.45 -13.35
N ASN A 190 20.23 18.45 -13.63
CA ASN A 190 19.45 19.68 -13.80
C ASN A 190 20.07 20.70 -14.79
N GLY A 191 20.66 20.21 -15.89
CA GLY A 191 21.27 21.06 -16.93
C GLY A 191 22.72 21.50 -16.63
N GLU A 192 23.24 21.25 -15.43
CA GLU A 192 24.64 21.47 -15.09
C GLU A 192 25.45 20.18 -15.28
N THR A 193 26.52 20.21 -16.08
CA THR A 193 27.40 19.05 -16.27
C THR A 193 28.35 18.90 -15.09
N LEU A 194 28.29 17.76 -14.40
CA LEU A 194 29.13 17.46 -13.25
C LEU A 194 30.09 16.32 -13.57
N SER A 195 31.34 16.46 -13.13
CA SER A 195 32.31 15.35 -13.10
C SER A 195 32.01 14.47 -11.88
N MET A 196 31.72 13.19 -12.11
CA MET A 196 31.23 12.26 -11.10
C MET A 196 31.87 10.88 -11.26
N GLN A 197 31.83 10.10 -10.19
CA GLN A 197 32.06 8.66 -10.24
C GLN A 197 30.72 7.94 -10.40
N LYS A 198 30.63 7.05 -11.38
CA LYS A 198 29.50 6.15 -11.59
C LYS A 198 29.81 4.80 -10.96
N ALA A 199 29.09 4.43 -9.90
CA ALA A 199 29.04 3.06 -9.39
C ALA A 199 27.91 2.30 -10.10
N HIS A 200 28.28 1.32 -10.92
CA HIS A 200 27.35 0.39 -11.54
C HIS A 200 27.31 -0.92 -10.76
N ILE A 201 26.11 -1.36 -10.42
CA ILE A 201 25.84 -2.50 -9.56
C ILE A 201 24.77 -3.36 -10.21
N GLU A 202 25.06 -4.63 -10.40
CA GLU A 202 24.07 -5.63 -10.85
C GLU A 202 24.00 -6.75 -9.82
N ILE A 203 22.77 -7.07 -9.38
CA ILE A 203 22.48 -8.15 -8.44
C ILE A 203 21.45 -9.06 -9.09
N LYS A 204 21.78 -10.34 -9.22
CA LYS A 204 20.87 -11.36 -9.73
C LYS A 204 20.20 -12.12 -8.59
N GLY A 205 19.00 -12.64 -8.82
CA GLY A 205 18.22 -13.35 -7.82
C GLY A 205 18.92 -14.59 -7.25
N ASN A 206 19.71 -15.28 -8.08
CA ASN A 206 20.49 -16.44 -7.68
C ASN A 206 21.69 -16.10 -6.76
N GLU A 207 22.16 -14.85 -6.75
CA GLU A 207 23.23 -14.39 -5.86
C GLU A 207 22.70 -14.03 -4.45
N LEU A 208 21.40 -13.71 -4.34
CA LEU A 208 20.83 -13.15 -3.10
C LEU A 208 21.00 -14.04 -1.87
N VAL A 209 20.89 -15.35 -2.02
CA VAL A 209 21.06 -16.30 -0.90
C VAL A 209 22.51 -16.28 -0.40
N GLY A 210 23.48 -16.18 -1.31
CA GLY A 210 24.90 -16.08 -0.97
C GLY A 210 25.26 -14.74 -0.33
N LEU A 211 24.71 -13.64 -0.86
CA LEU A 211 24.87 -12.30 -0.29
C LEU A 211 24.26 -12.22 1.12
N LEU A 212 23.07 -12.76 1.32
CA LEU A 212 22.41 -12.86 2.62
C LEU A 212 23.23 -13.68 3.63
N LYS A 213 23.80 -14.82 3.23
CA LYS A 213 24.69 -15.62 4.08
C LYS A 213 25.94 -14.82 4.50
N THR A 214 26.56 -14.14 3.55
CA THR A 214 27.78 -13.34 3.78
C THR A 214 27.49 -12.16 4.70
N PHE A 215 26.39 -11.45 4.47
CA PHE A 215 25.93 -10.36 5.33
C PHE A 215 25.75 -10.80 6.79
N LEU A 216 25.03 -11.91 7.01
CA LEU A 216 24.81 -12.45 8.35
C LEU A 216 26.12 -12.93 9.01
N THR A 217 27.06 -13.46 8.21
CA THR A 217 28.40 -13.85 8.68
C THR A 217 29.20 -12.63 9.13
N ASN A 218 29.14 -11.53 8.37
CA ASN A 218 29.78 -10.26 8.74
C ASN A 218 29.20 -9.71 10.04
N ILE A 219 27.86 -9.67 10.18
CA ILE A 219 27.19 -9.28 11.43
C ILE A 219 27.67 -10.13 12.60
N LEU A 220 27.77 -11.45 12.42
CA LEU A 220 28.21 -12.36 13.48
C LEU A 220 29.66 -12.07 13.94
N ALA A 221 30.50 -11.56 13.04
CA ALA A 221 31.87 -11.16 13.35
C ALA A 221 31.98 -9.74 13.97
N ASP A 222 31.02 -8.86 13.72
CA ASP A 222 31.00 -7.47 14.19
C ASP A 222 30.40 -7.32 15.61
N GLU A 223 31.12 -7.83 16.61
CA GLU A 223 30.69 -7.72 18.02
C GLU A 223 30.44 -6.27 18.43
N LYS A 224 31.38 -5.38 18.10
CA LYS A 224 31.35 -3.99 18.53
C LYS A 224 30.17 -3.25 17.91
N GLY A 225 29.97 -3.35 16.59
CA GLY A 225 28.87 -2.69 15.90
C GLY A 225 27.51 -3.22 16.36
N MET A 226 27.40 -4.55 16.60
CA MET A 226 26.15 -5.13 17.09
C MET A 226 25.80 -4.63 18.49
N LYS A 227 26.78 -4.60 19.43
CA LYS A 227 26.57 -4.05 20.77
C LYS A 227 26.24 -2.56 20.74
N GLU A 228 26.88 -1.78 19.87
CA GLU A 228 26.59 -0.36 19.69
C GLU A 228 25.15 -0.14 19.22
N LEU A 229 24.71 -0.88 18.18
CA LEU A 229 23.35 -0.80 17.66
C LEU A 229 22.31 -1.19 18.71
N ILE A 230 22.52 -2.31 19.43
CA ILE A 230 21.63 -2.74 20.51
C ILE A 230 21.57 -1.68 21.61
N GLY A 231 22.70 -1.07 21.96
CA GLY A 231 22.78 0.00 22.94
C GLY A 231 21.96 1.24 22.56
N GLN A 232 21.95 1.60 21.29
CA GLN A 232 21.13 2.71 20.79
C GLN A 232 19.64 2.34 20.71
N LEU A 233 19.31 1.12 20.27
CA LEU A 233 17.94 0.60 20.33
C LEU A 233 17.40 0.58 21.76
N TYR A 234 18.24 0.23 22.73
CA TYR A 234 17.90 0.30 24.15
C TYR A 234 17.49 1.72 24.57
N ASP A 235 18.27 2.74 24.20
CA ASP A 235 18.00 4.14 24.58
C ASP A 235 16.69 4.69 23.99
N VAL A 236 16.21 4.07 22.91
CA VAL A 236 14.97 4.44 22.24
C VAL A 236 13.77 3.64 22.75
N LEU A 237 13.91 2.31 22.82
CA LEU A 237 12.78 1.42 23.06
C LEU A 237 12.48 1.22 24.56
N VAL A 238 13.50 1.17 25.42
CA VAL A 238 13.31 0.86 26.84
C VAL A 238 12.45 1.90 27.57
N PRO A 239 12.63 3.22 27.38
CA PRO A 239 11.74 4.21 27.99
C PRO A 239 10.26 3.97 27.63
N VAL A 240 9.99 3.64 26.37
CA VAL A 240 8.65 3.40 25.84
C VAL A 240 8.05 2.12 26.43
N ILE A 241 8.84 1.05 26.48
CA ILE A 241 8.43 -0.22 27.08
C ILE A 241 8.06 0.00 28.56
N LYS A 242 8.88 0.74 29.32
CA LYS A 242 8.59 1.09 30.73
C LYS A 242 7.31 1.89 30.89
N GLU A 243 7.04 2.83 29.99
CA GLU A 243 5.82 3.63 30.02
C GLU A 243 4.58 2.79 29.67
N GLN A 244 4.66 1.91 28.67
CA GLN A 244 3.58 0.99 28.33
C GLN A 244 3.24 0.03 29.46
N MET A 245 4.25 -0.54 30.14
CA MET A 245 4.02 -1.44 31.27
C MET A 245 3.36 -0.73 32.46
N LYS A 246 3.65 0.55 32.68
CA LYS A 246 2.94 1.38 33.67
C LYS A 246 1.47 1.61 33.27
N ALA A 247 1.21 1.85 31.99
CA ALA A 247 -0.14 2.10 31.47
C ALA A 247 -1.01 0.83 31.44
N PHE A 248 -0.41 -0.34 31.22
CA PHE A 248 -1.07 -1.63 31.15
C PHE A 248 -0.42 -2.65 32.09
N PRO A 249 -0.61 -2.52 33.42
CA PRO A 249 -0.10 -3.49 34.36
C PRO A 249 -0.73 -4.87 34.07
N PRO A 250 0.04 -5.98 34.13
CA PRO A 250 -0.47 -7.31 33.84
C PRO A 250 -1.71 -7.62 34.70
N LYS A 251 -2.82 -7.98 34.05
CA LYS A 251 -4.07 -8.32 34.76
C LYS A 251 -3.95 -9.67 35.43
N GLY A 252 -3.75 -9.67 36.74
CA GLY A 252 -3.85 -10.85 37.61
C GLY A 252 -2.82 -10.80 38.74
N GLY A 253 -3.30 -10.75 39.99
CA GLY A 253 -2.50 -10.70 41.22
C GLY A 253 -1.73 -11.97 41.57
N SER A 254 -1.12 -12.62 40.58
CA SER A 254 0.04 -13.47 40.81
C SER A 254 1.24 -12.62 40.43
N SER A 255 2.20 -12.45 41.34
CA SER A 255 3.54 -11.97 41.04
C SER A 255 4.14 -12.88 39.97
N SER A 256 3.88 -12.60 38.70
CA SER A 256 4.61 -13.24 37.63
C SER A 256 6.03 -12.70 37.78
N GLU A 257 6.93 -13.53 38.30
CA GLU A 257 8.35 -13.21 38.47
C GLU A 257 8.99 -12.74 37.16
N LEU A 258 8.37 -13.06 36.02
CA LEU A 258 8.86 -12.78 34.68
C LEU A 258 8.89 -11.28 34.31
N PRO A 259 7.82 -10.47 34.48
CA PRO A 259 7.90 -9.00 34.39
C PRO A 259 8.95 -8.34 35.28
N ASP A 260 9.09 -8.77 36.54
CA ASP A 260 10.04 -8.18 37.48
C ASP A 260 11.49 -8.53 37.11
N LEU A 261 11.74 -9.77 36.69
CA LEU A 261 13.03 -10.19 36.12
C LEU A 261 13.35 -9.41 34.84
N MET A 262 12.40 -9.31 33.90
CA MET A 262 12.61 -8.52 32.68
C MET A 262 12.96 -7.07 33.00
N MET A 263 12.27 -6.46 33.96
CA MET A 263 12.55 -5.09 34.41
C MET A 263 13.94 -4.95 35.03
N ALA A 264 14.36 -5.90 35.87
CA ALA A 264 15.70 -5.90 36.45
C ALA A 264 16.80 -5.95 35.37
N TYR A 265 16.58 -6.66 34.26
CA TYR A 265 17.49 -6.64 33.11
C TYR A 265 17.42 -5.31 32.34
N LEU A 266 16.23 -4.77 32.10
CA LEU A 266 16.01 -3.51 31.37
C LEU A 266 16.36 -2.24 32.18
N ASP A 267 16.64 -2.34 33.47
CA ASP A 267 17.12 -1.23 34.30
C ASP A 267 18.64 -1.04 34.19
N ASN A 268 19.38 -2.03 33.70
CA ASN A 268 20.81 -1.96 33.50
C ASN A 268 21.17 -2.10 32.03
N LYS A 269 21.53 -0.98 31.38
CA LYS A 269 21.88 -0.94 29.96
C LYS A 269 22.96 -1.95 29.59
N THR A 270 24.02 -2.06 30.38
CA THR A 270 25.12 -2.99 30.08
C THR A 270 24.65 -4.43 30.10
N LEU A 271 23.89 -4.83 31.14
CA LEU A 271 23.33 -6.19 31.22
C LEU A 271 22.33 -6.47 30.09
N ALA A 272 21.44 -5.52 29.79
CA ALA A 272 20.48 -5.66 28.70
C ALA A 272 21.17 -5.83 27.34
N VAL A 273 22.20 -5.02 27.07
CA VAL A 273 22.97 -5.07 25.82
C VAL A 273 23.72 -6.39 25.71
N GLU A 274 24.42 -6.83 26.75
CA GLU A 274 25.17 -8.10 26.74
C GLU A 274 24.25 -9.31 26.60
N PHE A 275 23.11 -9.30 27.30
CA PHE A 275 22.11 -10.36 27.19
C PHE A 275 21.52 -10.44 25.77
N ALA A 276 21.10 -9.30 25.20
CA ALA A 276 20.56 -9.24 23.85
C ALA A 276 21.60 -9.65 22.81
N TYR A 277 22.83 -9.13 22.91
CA TYR A 277 23.95 -9.49 22.06
C TYR A 277 24.20 -11.00 22.07
N THR A 278 24.35 -11.59 23.27
CA THR A 278 24.62 -13.03 23.41
C THR A 278 23.49 -13.88 22.83
N THR A 279 22.24 -13.47 23.07
CA THR A 279 21.06 -14.16 22.53
C THR A 279 21.04 -14.11 21.00
N ILE A 280 21.23 -12.93 20.41
CA ILE A 280 21.29 -12.74 18.96
C ILE A 280 22.45 -13.55 18.37
N GLN A 281 23.62 -13.49 18.99
CA GLN A 281 24.81 -14.20 18.53
C GLN A 281 24.60 -15.72 18.52
N GLN A 282 24.04 -16.30 19.60
CA GLN A 282 23.75 -17.74 19.65
C GLN A 282 22.75 -18.16 18.57
N PHE A 283 21.69 -17.36 18.37
CA PHE A 283 20.72 -17.61 17.31
C PHE A 283 21.35 -17.54 15.92
N LEU A 284 22.14 -16.49 15.64
CA LEU A 284 22.82 -16.31 14.35
C LEU A 284 23.82 -17.43 14.06
N ARG A 285 24.64 -17.83 15.04
CA ARG A 285 25.56 -18.97 14.91
C ARG A 285 24.82 -20.22 14.47
N LYS A 286 23.77 -20.59 15.22
CA LYS A 286 22.95 -21.77 14.90
C LYS A 286 22.29 -21.67 13.53
N ALA A 287 21.77 -20.49 13.17
CA ALA A 287 21.16 -20.27 11.86
C ALA A 287 22.18 -20.41 10.71
N LEU A 288 23.42 -19.97 10.92
CA LEU A 288 24.51 -20.07 9.94
C LEU A 288 25.09 -21.48 9.83
N ASP A 289 25.22 -22.22 10.93
CA ASP A 289 25.72 -23.60 10.95
C ASP A 289 24.84 -24.53 10.09
N ASP A 290 23.52 -24.37 10.18
CA ASP A 290 22.56 -25.15 9.39
C ASP A 290 22.15 -24.45 8.07
N TRP A 291 22.81 -23.37 7.66
CA TRP A 291 22.36 -22.48 6.57
C TRP A 291 22.11 -23.23 5.25
N ASP A 292 23.14 -23.92 4.74
CA ASP A 292 23.08 -24.53 3.41
C ASP A 292 22.02 -25.65 3.37
N LYS A 293 21.93 -26.42 4.45
CA LYS A 293 20.88 -27.44 4.62
C LYS A 293 19.49 -26.81 4.65
N ASN A 294 19.29 -25.79 5.48
CA ASN A 294 18.00 -25.12 5.61
C ASN A 294 17.54 -24.44 4.32
N MET A 295 18.47 -23.80 3.58
CA MET A 295 18.16 -23.18 2.29
C MET A 295 17.83 -24.24 1.24
N ASN A 296 18.64 -25.31 1.13
CA ASN A 296 18.37 -26.39 0.17
C ASN A 296 17.03 -27.09 0.46
N ASP A 297 16.74 -27.41 1.73
CA ASP A 297 15.45 -27.98 2.12
C ASP A 297 14.30 -27.03 1.80
N THR A 298 14.46 -25.72 2.09
CA THR A 298 13.44 -24.71 1.84
C THR A 298 13.16 -24.55 0.35
N LEU A 299 14.19 -24.43 -0.48
CA LEU A 299 14.05 -24.30 -1.93
C LEU A 299 13.53 -25.59 -2.56
N SER A 300 13.98 -26.75 -2.12
CA SER A 300 13.54 -28.04 -2.68
C SER A 300 12.09 -28.36 -2.30
N SER A 301 11.67 -28.03 -1.08
CA SER A 301 10.32 -28.29 -0.57
C SER A 301 9.32 -27.15 -0.80
N ALA A 302 9.76 -26.00 -1.32
CA ALA A 302 8.90 -24.88 -1.68
C ALA A 302 7.86 -25.35 -2.71
N PRO A 303 6.56 -25.41 -2.34
CA PRO A 303 5.48 -25.71 -3.28
C PRO A 303 5.31 -24.60 -4.32
N ASP A 304 5.80 -23.41 -3.97
CA ASP A 304 5.55 -22.15 -4.67
C ASP A 304 6.58 -21.92 -5.78
N SER A 305 6.09 -21.88 -7.01
CA SER A 305 6.86 -21.60 -8.22
C SER A 305 7.48 -20.19 -8.18
N GLN A 306 6.86 -19.24 -7.47
CA GLN A 306 7.21 -17.84 -7.48
C GLN A 306 8.49 -17.55 -6.69
N VAL A 307 8.69 -18.18 -5.52
CA VAL A 307 9.92 -17.97 -4.72
C VAL A 307 11.16 -18.46 -5.47
N LYS A 308 11.07 -19.61 -6.15
CA LYS A 308 12.15 -20.14 -6.99
C LYS A 308 12.45 -19.22 -8.17
N ALA A 309 11.41 -18.67 -8.80
CA ALA A 309 11.60 -17.70 -9.88
C ALA A 309 12.26 -16.41 -9.38
N LEU A 310 11.86 -15.89 -8.22
CA LEU A 310 12.47 -14.70 -7.63
C LEU A 310 13.96 -14.90 -7.29
N LEU A 311 14.37 -16.12 -6.94
CA LEU A 311 15.76 -16.49 -6.65
C LEU A 311 16.51 -17.03 -7.87
N SER A 312 16.00 -16.83 -9.08
CA SER A 312 16.68 -17.19 -10.32
C SER A 312 17.44 -16.00 -10.93
N ASP A 313 18.21 -16.27 -11.98
CA ASP A 313 18.88 -15.25 -12.81
C ASP A 313 17.90 -14.35 -13.59
N LYS A 314 16.60 -14.69 -13.62
CA LYS A 314 15.54 -13.85 -14.21
C LYS A 314 15.18 -12.65 -13.33
N THR A 315 15.46 -12.71 -12.03
CA THR A 315 15.38 -11.53 -11.17
C THR A 315 16.69 -10.77 -11.30
N VAL A 316 16.62 -9.51 -11.71
CA VAL A 316 17.81 -8.68 -11.90
C VAL A 316 17.54 -7.29 -11.36
N LEU A 317 18.38 -6.82 -10.45
CA LEU A 317 18.44 -5.42 -10.04
C LEU A 317 19.72 -4.80 -10.60
N LYS A 318 19.58 -3.76 -11.42
CA LYS A 318 20.68 -2.92 -11.89
C LYS A 318 20.54 -1.54 -11.28
N THR A 319 21.62 -1.00 -10.74
CA THR A 319 21.64 0.33 -10.14
C THR A 319 22.91 1.06 -10.53
N ASP A 320 22.73 2.28 -11.03
CA ASP A 320 23.76 3.25 -11.29
C ASP A 320 23.65 4.41 -10.30
N PHE A 321 24.65 4.56 -9.43
CA PHE A 321 24.80 5.74 -8.58
C PHE A 321 25.83 6.69 -9.19
N PHE A 322 25.48 7.96 -9.35
CA PHE A 322 26.40 9.00 -9.82
C PHE A 322 26.73 9.91 -8.65
N ILE A 323 28.00 9.92 -8.26
CA ILE A 323 28.49 10.50 -7.02
C ILE A 323 29.49 11.60 -7.35
N ASP A 324 29.25 12.81 -6.84
CA ASP A 324 30.17 13.94 -7.07
C ASP A 324 31.39 13.91 -6.14
N THR A 325 32.27 14.89 -6.32
CA THR A 325 33.52 15.01 -5.54
C THR A 325 33.29 15.22 -4.05
N ASP A 326 32.13 15.73 -3.65
CA ASP A 326 31.73 15.92 -2.25
C ASP A 326 31.08 14.66 -1.66
N LYS A 327 31.13 13.54 -2.40
CA LYS A 327 30.49 12.26 -2.06
C LYS A 327 28.98 12.40 -1.91
N GLN A 328 28.33 13.27 -2.69
CA GLN A 328 26.87 13.34 -2.75
C GLN A 328 26.37 12.50 -3.93
N ILE A 329 25.33 11.70 -3.70
CA ILE A 329 24.63 11.03 -4.81
C ILE A 329 23.80 12.10 -5.52
N ARG A 330 24.11 12.36 -6.80
CA ARG A 330 23.47 13.41 -7.60
C ARG A 330 22.46 12.88 -8.60
N LYS A 331 22.64 11.63 -9.00
CA LYS A 331 21.73 10.93 -9.93
C LYS A 331 21.70 9.45 -9.59
N VAL A 332 20.53 8.84 -9.73
CA VAL A 332 20.32 7.40 -9.57
C VAL A 332 19.50 6.91 -10.76
N ASN A 333 19.96 5.85 -11.40
CA ASN A 333 19.14 5.07 -12.31
C ASN A 333 19.08 3.64 -11.78
N ALA A 334 17.88 3.10 -11.57
CA ALA A 334 17.70 1.73 -11.12
C ALA A 334 16.69 1.00 -12.01
N GLU A 335 16.92 -0.27 -12.25
CA GLU A 335 16.05 -1.16 -13.02
C GLU A 335 15.91 -2.49 -12.26
N LEU A 336 14.68 -2.84 -11.88
CA LEU A 336 14.35 -4.10 -11.23
C LEU A 336 13.46 -4.93 -12.14
N THR A 337 13.94 -6.09 -12.57
CA THR A 337 13.17 -7.08 -13.30
C THR A 337 12.78 -8.22 -12.37
N LEU A 338 11.50 -8.58 -12.32
CA LEU A 338 10.94 -9.65 -11.50
C LEU A 338 10.15 -10.63 -12.39
N PRO A 339 10.47 -11.93 -12.39
CA PRO A 339 9.67 -12.93 -13.08
C PRO A 339 8.36 -13.19 -12.32
N LEU A 340 7.30 -13.56 -13.03
CA LEU A 340 6.04 -14.03 -12.46
C LEU A 340 5.71 -15.42 -13.00
N THR A 341 5.28 -16.34 -12.12
CA THR A 341 5.05 -17.75 -12.48
C THR A 341 3.58 -18.16 -12.54
N GLU A 342 2.67 -17.38 -11.95
CA GLU A 342 1.25 -17.73 -11.82
C GLU A 342 0.31 -16.56 -12.15
N VAL A 343 0.43 -15.97 -13.34
CA VAL A 343 -0.58 -15.00 -13.81
C VAL A 343 -1.38 -15.62 -14.95
N SER A 344 -2.70 -15.78 -14.76
CA SER A 344 -3.60 -16.29 -15.81
C SER A 344 -3.66 -15.33 -17.01
N ALA A 345 -3.57 -14.03 -16.75
CA ALA A 345 -3.62 -12.96 -17.73
C ALA A 345 -2.32 -12.81 -18.57
N GLY A 346 -1.63 -13.91 -18.89
CA GLY A 346 -0.56 -13.92 -19.91
C GLY A 346 0.66 -13.03 -19.64
N VAL A 347 0.90 -12.64 -18.38
CA VAL A 347 2.05 -11.84 -17.93
C VAL A 347 3.15 -12.78 -17.42
N SER A 348 4.38 -12.57 -17.86
CA SER A 348 5.55 -13.38 -17.48
C SER A 348 6.51 -12.68 -16.51
N GLY A 349 6.36 -11.37 -16.29
CA GLY A 349 7.18 -10.61 -15.35
C GLY A 349 6.77 -9.15 -15.22
N LEU A 350 7.44 -8.46 -14.30
CA LEU A 350 7.34 -7.02 -14.09
C LEU A 350 8.73 -6.40 -14.23
N LYS A 351 8.78 -5.19 -14.77
CA LYS A 351 9.97 -4.36 -14.81
C LYS A 351 9.65 -3.03 -14.16
N PHE A 352 10.50 -2.61 -13.23
CA PHE A 352 10.42 -1.30 -12.60
C PHE A 352 11.65 -0.50 -12.97
N THR A 353 11.45 0.71 -13.49
CA THR A 353 12.54 1.65 -13.78
C THR A 353 12.40 2.86 -12.87
N TYR A 354 13.45 3.20 -12.14
CA TYR A 354 13.49 4.38 -11.28
C TYR A 354 14.62 5.29 -11.74
N THR A 355 14.32 6.58 -11.87
CA THR A 355 15.31 7.62 -12.14
C THR A 355 15.16 8.76 -11.16
N ASN A 356 16.27 9.36 -10.77
CA ASN A 356 16.29 10.53 -9.92
C ASN A 356 17.51 11.41 -10.21
N GLU A 357 17.31 12.72 -10.19
CA GLU A 357 18.35 13.74 -10.16
C GLU A 357 18.09 14.67 -8.98
N ILE A 358 19.13 15.05 -8.25
CA ILE A 358 19.05 15.91 -7.06
C ILE A 358 20.09 17.04 -7.12
N TRP A 359 19.66 18.25 -6.77
CA TRP A 359 20.47 19.47 -6.75
C TRP A 359 20.03 20.39 -5.62
N ASN A 360 20.74 21.50 -5.44
CA ASN A 360 20.50 22.45 -4.34
C ASN A 360 20.47 21.79 -2.95
N ILE A 361 21.26 20.73 -2.78
CA ILE A 361 21.40 19.97 -1.53
C ILE A 361 21.84 20.92 -0.41
N ASN A 362 21.08 20.92 0.70
CA ASN A 362 21.27 21.74 1.88
C ASN A 362 21.33 23.26 1.60
N LYS A 363 20.74 23.71 0.48
CA LYS A 363 20.52 25.13 0.17
C LYS A 363 19.08 25.55 0.51
N PRO A 364 18.78 26.85 0.65
CA PRO A 364 17.40 27.30 0.85
C PRO A 364 16.48 26.84 -0.29
N VAL A 365 15.43 26.10 0.07
CA VAL A 365 14.38 25.60 -0.84
C VAL A 365 13.03 25.93 -0.20
N THR A 366 12.04 26.31 -1.00
CA THR A 366 10.68 26.57 -0.51
C THR A 366 9.71 25.61 -1.16
N ALA A 367 8.99 24.83 -0.35
CA ALA A 367 7.96 23.92 -0.83
C ALA A 367 6.72 24.71 -1.29
N SER A 368 6.16 24.32 -2.43
CA SER A 368 4.94 24.92 -2.98
C SER A 368 3.71 24.51 -2.15
N ALA A 369 2.80 25.44 -1.85
CA ALA A 369 1.54 25.17 -1.18
C ALA A 369 0.43 24.81 -2.18
N ILE A 370 -0.55 24.01 -1.73
CA ILE A 370 -1.81 23.76 -2.46
C ILE A 370 -2.89 24.64 -1.85
N ASP A 371 -3.65 25.36 -2.67
CA ASP A 371 -4.76 26.19 -2.20
C ASP A 371 -5.88 25.31 -1.65
N THR A 372 -6.19 25.49 -0.37
CA THR A 372 -7.23 24.77 0.36
C THR A 372 -8.36 25.69 0.83
N SER A 373 -8.36 26.96 0.41
CA SER A 373 -9.36 27.97 0.84
C SER A 373 -10.79 27.62 0.44
N GLY A 374 -11.00 26.91 -0.68
CA GLY A 374 -12.28 26.34 -1.11
C GLY A 374 -12.77 25.12 -0.32
N GLY A 375 -12.04 24.74 0.73
CA GLY A 375 -12.23 23.53 1.52
C GLY A 375 -11.56 22.30 0.90
N VAL A 376 -11.58 21.19 1.64
CA VAL A 376 -10.86 19.96 1.31
C VAL A 376 -11.75 18.73 1.39
N LEU A 377 -11.31 17.64 0.76
CA LEU A 377 -11.89 16.31 0.90
C LEU A 377 -11.06 15.49 1.87
N ASP A 378 -11.61 15.26 3.06
CA ASP A 378 -10.97 14.43 4.06
C ASP A 378 -11.13 12.96 3.71
N LEU A 379 -10.03 12.31 3.29
CA LEU A 379 -10.01 10.92 2.86
C LEU A 379 -10.46 9.95 3.96
N SER A 380 -10.29 10.31 5.24
CA SER A 380 -10.75 9.48 6.37
C SER A 380 -12.28 9.39 6.46
N LYS A 381 -13.00 10.37 5.88
CA LYS A 381 -14.46 10.44 5.88
C LYS A 381 -15.09 9.86 4.62
N ILE A 382 -14.27 9.45 3.64
CA ILE A 382 -14.76 8.85 2.42
C ILE A 382 -15.03 7.37 2.69
N SER A 383 -16.30 6.98 2.63
CA SER A 383 -16.71 5.59 2.66
C SER A 383 -16.07 4.84 1.49
N THR A 384 -15.46 3.69 1.76
CA THR A 384 -14.78 2.84 0.77
C THR A 384 -15.74 2.14 -0.20
N ASN A 385 -17.03 2.48 -0.20
CA ASN A 385 -17.94 2.01 -1.24
C ASN A 385 -17.60 2.71 -2.58
N ASN A 386 -16.91 1.98 -3.46
CA ASN A 386 -16.23 2.44 -4.70
C ASN A 386 -16.97 3.49 -5.57
N ASN A 387 -18.30 3.56 -5.51
CA ASN A 387 -19.08 4.47 -6.35
C ASN A 387 -19.16 5.90 -5.82
N THR A 388 -19.10 6.08 -4.48
CA THR A 388 -19.17 7.43 -3.91
C THR A 388 -17.86 8.18 -4.10
N PHE A 389 -16.76 7.48 -4.40
CA PHE A 389 -15.48 8.12 -4.67
C PHE A 389 -15.50 8.93 -5.97
N LEU A 390 -16.13 8.41 -7.04
CA LEU A 390 -16.21 9.09 -8.34
C LEU A 390 -16.92 10.45 -8.28
N LYS A 391 -17.84 10.65 -7.32
CA LYS A 391 -18.59 11.92 -7.20
C LYS A 391 -17.69 13.12 -6.88
N TYR A 392 -16.50 12.87 -6.35
CA TYR A 392 -15.54 13.90 -5.98
C TYR A 392 -14.74 14.44 -7.17
N PHE A 393 -14.97 13.89 -8.36
CA PHE A 393 -14.26 14.27 -9.58
C PHE A 393 -15.24 14.79 -10.65
N ASN A 394 -14.74 15.64 -11.53
CA ASN A 394 -15.48 16.14 -12.69
C ASN A 394 -15.62 15.04 -13.75
N LYS A 395 -16.83 14.86 -14.30
CA LYS A 395 -17.16 13.74 -15.20
C LYS A 395 -16.41 13.78 -16.54
N ASP A 396 -15.92 14.96 -16.92
CA ASP A 396 -15.12 15.24 -18.12
C ASP A 396 -13.60 15.14 -17.89
N SER A 397 -13.15 14.88 -16.66
CA SER A 397 -11.73 14.73 -16.36
C SER A 397 -11.15 13.40 -16.79
N LYS A 398 -9.83 13.40 -17.09
CA LYS A 398 -9.11 12.17 -17.47
C LYS A 398 -9.00 11.22 -16.29
N PHE A 399 -8.78 11.74 -15.09
CA PHE A 399 -8.74 10.90 -13.90
C PHE A 399 -10.09 10.23 -13.64
N TYR A 400 -11.21 10.93 -13.83
CA TYR A 400 -12.54 10.32 -13.73
C TYR A 400 -12.75 9.21 -14.76
N SER A 401 -12.44 9.45 -16.04
CA SER A 401 -12.57 8.42 -17.09
C SER A 401 -11.64 7.24 -16.83
N PHE A 402 -10.42 7.48 -16.33
CA PHE A 402 -9.50 6.41 -15.96
C PHE A 402 -10.08 5.54 -14.84
N LEU A 403 -10.57 6.12 -13.75
CA LEU A 403 -11.17 5.34 -12.68
C LEU A 403 -12.44 4.60 -13.13
N ARG A 404 -13.33 5.30 -13.84
CA ARG A 404 -14.64 4.78 -14.22
C ARG A 404 -14.57 3.79 -15.38
N ASP A 405 -13.93 4.17 -16.47
CA ASP A 405 -14.00 3.44 -17.74
C ASP A 405 -12.84 2.44 -17.86
N ASP A 406 -11.64 2.83 -17.43
CA ASP A 406 -10.45 1.97 -17.51
C ASP A 406 -10.39 1.00 -16.32
N LEU A 407 -10.38 1.48 -15.08
CA LEU A 407 -10.37 0.62 -13.88
C LEU A 407 -11.75 0.03 -13.54
N LYS A 408 -12.82 0.49 -14.19
CA LYS A 408 -14.18 -0.03 -13.99
C LYS A 408 -14.61 -0.03 -12.51
N ILE A 409 -14.17 0.95 -11.70
CA ILE A 409 -14.45 0.93 -10.24
C ILE A 409 -15.94 1.09 -9.90
N ALA A 410 -16.73 1.61 -10.85
CA ALA A 410 -18.17 1.74 -10.74
C ALA A 410 -18.94 0.47 -11.14
N LYS A 411 -18.27 -0.49 -11.81
CA LYS A 411 -18.90 -1.72 -12.32
C LYS A 411 -19.49 -2.49 -11.16
N LYS A 412 -20.71 -3.00 -11.35
CA LYS A 412 -21.41 -3.87 -10.41
C LYS A 412 -21.72 -5.19 -11.07
N ASP A 413 -21.46 -6.25 -10.32
CA ASP A 413 -21.89 -7.60 -10.64
C ASP A 413 -22.34 -8.26 -9.34
N ILE A 414 -23.64 -8.50 -9.22
CA ILE A 414 -24.26 -9.06 -8.03
C ILE A 414 -25.07 -10.27 -8.46
N HIS A 415 -24.72 -11.44 -7.94
CA HIS A 415 -25.52 -12.65 -8.05
C HIS A 415 -26.28 -12.89 -6.75
N LEU A 416 -27.59 -13.08 -6.85
CA LEU A 416 -28.48 -13.35 -5.73
C LEU A 416 -29.19 -14.66 -5.98
N LEU A 417 -29.27 -15.51 -4.96
CA LEU A 417 -30.19 -16.64 -4.97
C LEU A 417 -31.53 -16.18 -4.41
N ILE A 418 -32.62 -16.57 -5.07
CA ILE A 418 -33.98 -16.25 -4.63
C ILE A 418 -34.63 -17.51 -4.08
N SER A 419 -35.16 -17.41 -2.87
CA SER A 419 -35.94 -18.49 -2.27
C SER A 419 -37.25 -18.70 -3.05
N GLN A 420 -37.42 -19.90 -3.60
CA GLN A 420 -38.65 -20.37 -4.24
C GLN A 420 -39.55 -20.93 -3.12
N GLY A 421 -40.66 -20.26 -2.83
CA GLY A 421 -41.50 -20.51 -1.65
C GLY A 421 -41.85 -21.99 -1.39
N GLY A 422 -41.61 -22.42 -0.16
CA GLY A 422 -41.98 -23.73 0.37
C GLY A 422 -41.39 -23.92 1.78
N ALA A 423 -42.08 -23.37 2.78
CA ALA A 423 -41.71 -23.28 4.20
C ALA A 423 -40.75 -22.15 4.58
N ASP A 424 -41.24 -21.22 5.41
CA ASP A 424 -40.48 -20.25 6.20
C ASP A 424 -39.59 -20.96 7.27
N ASN A 425 -38.81 -21.98 6.89
CA ASN A 425 -38.01 -22.79 7.81
C ASN A 425 -36.58 -22.24 8.05
N TYR A 426 -36.31 -20.98 7.65
CA TYR A 426 -35.08 -20.29 8.04
C TYR A 426 -35.40 -19.15 9.03
N GLU A 427 -35.62 -19.47 10.32
CA GLU A 427 -35.96 -18.46 11.35
C GLU A 427 -34.94 -17.31 11.43
N PHE A 428 -33.68 -17.62 11.20
CA PHE A 428 -32.54 -16.70 11.35
C PHE A 428 -32.33 -15.76 10.16
N ASP A 429 -32.89 -16.05 8.97
CA ASP A 429 -32.38 -15.51 7.70
C ASP A 429 -33.21 -14.38 7.06
N SER A 430 -34.09 -13.74 7.85
CA SER A 430 -35.15 -12.72 7.53
C SER A 430 -34.81 -11.52 6.61
N SER A 431 -33.63 -11.52 6.00
CA SER A 431 -33.10 -10.57 5.02
C SER A 431 -32.78 -11.18 3.64
N HIS A 432 -33.01 -12.47 3.37
CA HIS A 432 -32.82 -12.99 2.00
C HIS A 432 -33.92 -12.56 1.01
N PRO A 433 -33.61 -12.40 -0.29
CA PRO A 433 -34.59 -12.14 -1.35
C PRO A 433 -35.59 -13.31 -1.54
N PHE A 434 -36.83 -13.00 -1.92
CA PHE A 434 -37.89 -14.00 -2.12
C PHE A 434 -38.83 -13.63 -3.29
N ILE A 435 -39.63 -14.59 -3.78
CA ILE A 435 -40.73 -14.32 -4.72
C ILE A 435 -42.04 -14.18 -3.92
N ASN A 436 -42.77 -13.08 -4.08
CA ASN A 436 -44.03 -12.86 -3.39
C ASN A 436 -45.24 -13.51 -4.10
N GLU A 437 -46.43 -13.38 -3.53
CA GLU A 437 -47.68 -13.93 -4.08
C GLU A 437 -47.99 -13.41 -5.50
N ASP A 438 -47.60 -12.16 -5.80
CA ASP A 438 -47.72 -11.55 -7.13
C ASP A 438 -46.69 -12.07 -8.16
N GLN A 439 -45.89 -13.09 -7.81
CA GLN A 439 -44.76 -13.60 -8.61
C GLN A 439 -43.64 -12.57 -8.87
N VAL A 440 -43.51 -11.58 -7.99
CA VAL A 440 -42.48 -10.53 -8.06
C VAL A 440 -41.32 -10.87 -7.13
N SER A 441 -40.09 -10.77 -7.64
CA SER A 441 -38.87 -10.89 -6.84
C SER A 441 -38.71 -9.67 -5.94
N MET A 442 -38.68 -9.90 -4.63
CA MET A 442 -38.57 -8.90 -3.58
C MET A 442 -37.20 -8.97 -2.92
N VAL A 443 -36.62 -7.81 -2.58
CA VAL A 443 -35.29 -7.70 -1.99
C VAL A 443 -35.27 -6.65 -0.88
N PRO A 444 -34.47 -6.81 0.20
CA PRO A 444 -34.30 -5.73 1.16
C PRO A 444 -33.70 -4.50 0.48
N VAL A 445 -34.40 -3.37 0.59
CA VAL A 445 -34.04 -2.15 -0.14
C VAL A 445 -32.65 -1.65 0.22
N ARG A 446 -32.27 -1.69 1.50
CA ARG A 446 -30.95 -1.26 1.97
C ARG A 446 -29.84 -2.16 1.44
N PHE A 447 -30.03 -3.48 1.55
CA PHE A 447 -29.05 -4.48 1.10
C PHE A 447 -28.66 -4.29 -0.36
N LEU A 448 -29.64 -4.18 -1.26
CA LEU A 448 -29.33 -4.04 -2.68
C LEU A 448 -28.85 -2.64 -3.03
N SER A 449 -29.53 -1.60 -2.55
CA SER A 449 -29.22 -0.21 -2.92
C SER A 449 -27.82 0.18 -2.46
N GLU A 450 -27.40 -0.18 -1.24
CA GLU A 450 -26.06 0.16 -0.72
C GLU A 450 -24.94 -0.60 -1.45
N ARG A 451 -25.17 -1.87 -1.82
CA ARG A 451 -24.23 -2.63 -2.68
C ARG A 451 -24.09 -2.02 -4.07
N LEU A 452 -25.17 -1.42 -4.59
CA LEU A 452 -25.17 -0.64 -5.83
C LEU A 452 -24.64 0.80 -5.64
N GLY A 453 -24.24 1.17 -4.42
CA GLY A 453 -23.61 2.45 -4.07
C GLY A 453 -24.57 3.60 -3.78
N ALA A 454 -25.86 3.32 -3.63
CA ALA A 454 -26.87 4.31 -3.25
C ALA A 454 -27.06 4.35 -1.71
N GLN A 455 -27.38 5.53 -1.18
CA GLN A 455 -27.72 5.70 0.23
C GLN A 455 -29.21 5.45 0.45
N VAL A 456 -29.57 4.83 1.59
CA VAL A 456 -30.97 4.58 1.94
C VAL A 456 -31.32 5.26 3.27
N LYS A 457 -32.34 6.12 3.25
CA LYS A 457 -32.93 6.74 4.44
C LYS A 457 -34.37 6.27 4.63
N TRP A 458 -34.73 5.99 5.88
CA TRP A 458 -36.08 5.65 6.29
C TRP A 458 -36.69 6.83 7.07
N ASN A 459 -37.91 7.22 6.72
CA ASN A 459 -38.72 8.16 7.50
C ASN A 459 -39.92 7.39 8.04
N ALA A 460 -39.99 7.25 9.37
CA ALA A 460 -41.05 6.50 10.04
C ALA A 460 -42.40 7.21 9.98
N ASP A 461 -42.42 8.54 10.09
CA ASP A 461 -43.65 9.35 10.15
C ASP A 461 -44.39 9.31 8.81
N SER A 462 -43.66 9.48 7.70
CA SER A 462 -44.24 9.40 6.36
C SER A 462 -44.27 7.98 5.79
N LYS A 463 -43.70 7.00 6.50
CA LYS A 463 -43.50 5.61 6.03
C LYS A 463 -42.79 5.54 4.67
N GLN A 464 -41.83 6.44 4.45
CA GLN A 464 -41.12 6.59 3.18
C GLN A 464 -39.68 6.09 3.27
N ILE A 465 -39.26 5.44 2.19
CA ILE A 465 -37.90 5.04 1.92
C ILE A 465 -37.36 5.99 0.85
N THR A 466 -36.29 6.72 1.16
CA THR A 466 -35.57 7.55 0.20
C THR A 466 -34.26 6.85 -0.17
N VAL A 467 -34.12 6.47 -1.43
CA VAL A 467 -32.88 5.94 -2.00
C VAL A 467 -32.23 7.02 -2.86
N LYS A 468 -30.96 7.34 -2.60
CA LYS A 468 -30.21 8.36 -3.34
C LYS A 468 -28.95 7.77 -3.96
N ASP A 469 -28.85 7.83 -5.28
CA ASP A 469 -27.64 7.52 -6.05
C ASP A 469 -27.00 8.83 -6.50
N GLU A 470 -25.92 9.21 -5.81
CA GLU A 470 -25.18 10.43 -6.10
C GLU A 470 -24.33 10.34 -7.37
N LEU A 471 -24.04 9.14 -7.89
CA LEU A 471 -23.26 8.99 -9.12
C LEU A 471 -24.11 9.37 -10.34
N ASN A 472 -25.36 8.92 -10.34
CA ASN A 472 -26.33 9.10 -11.43
C ASN A 472 -27.34 10.22 -11.17
N ASP A 473 -27.20 10.98 -10.07
CA ASP A 473 -28.12 12.05 -9.67
C ASP A 473 -29.59 11.58 -9.61
N LYS A 474 -29.81 10.41 -8.98
CA LYS A 474 -31.15 9.80 -8.84
C LYS A 474 -31.63 9.80 -7.39
N THR A 475 -32.88 10.23 -7.21
CA THR A 475 -33.62 10.13 -5.95
C THR A 475 -34.89 9.32 -6.19
N ILE A 476 -35.02 8.21 -5.48
CA ILE A 476 -36.18 7.31 -5.53
C ILE A 476 -36.88 7.38 -4.17
N ILE A 477 -38.17 7.68 -4.16
CA ILE A 477 -39.01 7.70 -2.97
C ILE A 477 -40.06 6.61 -3.10
N LEU A 478 -39.99 5.65 -2.19
CA LEU A 478 -40.95 4.54 -2.07
C LEU A 478 -41.77 4.76 -0.81
N THR A 479 -43.07 4.47 -0.87
CA THR A 479 -43.96 4.54 0.30
C THR A 479 -44.47 3.14 0.59
N LEU A 480 -44.45 2.71 1.86
CA LEU A 480 -44.98 1.40 2.23
C LEU A 480 -46.42 1.24 1.75
N ASN A 481 -46.74 0.05 1.22
CA ASN A 481 -48.07 -0.32 0.72
C ASN A 481 -48.61 0.55 -0.44
N SER A 482 -47.79 1.41 -1.05
CA SER A 482 -48.15 2.16 -2.26
C SER A 482 -47.60 1.47 -3.50
N LYS A 483 -48.41 1.33 -4.56
CA LYS A 483 -47.90 0.92 -5.87
C LYS A 483 -47.21 2.07 -6.62
N THR A 484 -47.40 3.32 -6.21
CA THR A 484 -46.74 4.47 -6.84
C THR A 484 -45.48 4.85 -6.07
N ALA A 485 -44.35 4.91 -6.78
CA ALA A 485 -43.08 5.50 -6.33
C ALA A 485 -42.88 6.87 -6.98
N SER A 486 -41.94 7.67 -6.47
CA SER A 486 -41.44 8.87 -7.14
C SER A 486 -39.99 8.70 -7.52
N VAL A 487 -39.63 8.97 -8.78
CA VAL A 487 -38.25 8.97 -9.29
C VAL A 487 -37.95 10.37 -9.81
N ASN A 488 -37.01 11.06 -9.16
CA ASN A 488 -36.66 12.46 -9.43
C ASN A 488 -37.89 13.39 -9.47
N GLY A 489 -38.88 13.13 -8.61
CA GLY A 489 -40.12 13.89 -8.53
C GLY A 489 -41.26 13.35 -9.41
N SER A 490 -40.96 12.54 -10.42
CA SER A 490 -41.97 11.97 -11.33
C SER A 490 -42.58 10.67 -10.79
N PRO A 491 -43.91 10.48 -10.85
CA PRO A 491 -44.55 9.25 -10.40
C PRO A 491 -44.23 8.07 -11.33
N VAL A 492 -43.95 6.90 -10.75
CA VAL A 492 -43.67 5.65 -11.47
C VAL A 492 -44.43 4.50 -10.80
N GLN A 493 -45.06 3.62 -11.61
CA GLN A 493 -45.77 2.46 -11.08
C GLN A 493 -44.84 1.29 -10.73
N LEU A 494 -45.19 0.58 -9.67
CA LEU A 494 -44.50 -0.60 -9.18
C LEU A 494 -45.27 -1.87 -9.52
N GLU A 495 -44.53 -2.94 -9.84
CA GLU A 495 -45.08 -4.28 -10.06
C GLU A 495 -45.77 -4.82 -8.79
N SER A 496 -45.14 -4.61 -7.63
CA SER A 496 -45.71 -4.90 -6.31
C SER A 496 -45.36 -3.81 -5.28
N THR A 497 -46.10 -3.74 -4.18
CA THR A 497 -45.92 -2.69 -3.18
C THR A 497 -44.67 -2.95 -2.32
N PRO A 498 -44.00 -1.90 -1.80
CA PRO A 498 -43.01 -2.07 -0.75
C PRO A 498 -43.67 -2.61 0.52
N VAL A 499 -43.09 -3.66 1.10
CA VAL A 499 -43.63 -4.34 2.30
C VAL A 499 -42.62 -4.36 3.43
N LEU A 500 -43.11 -4.29 4.66
CA LEU A 500 -42.28 -4.42 5.87
C LEU A 500 -42.44 -5.85 6.43
N LYS A 501 -41.38 -6.65 6.39
CA LYS A 501 -41.34 -8.02 6.97
C LYS A 501 -40.20 -8.08 7.98
N ASN A 502 -40.50 -8.46 9.22
CA ASN A 502 -39.51 -8.63 10.30
C ASN A 502 -38.57 -7.42 10.49
N GLY A 503 -39.13 -6.21 10.46
CA GLY A 503 -38.35 -4.96 10.61
C GLY A 503 -37.50 -4.57 9.39
N THR A 504 -37.58 -5.32 8.29
CA THR A 504 -36.87 -5.05 7.04
C THR A 504 -37.85 -4.67 5.94
N THR A 505 -37.58 -3.57 5.24
CA THR A 505 -38.39 -3.17 4.08
C THR A 505 -37.91 -3.87 2.82
N PHE A 506 -38.81 -4.60 2.19
CA PHE A 506 -38.63 -5.27 0.91
C PHE A 506 -39.30 -4.48 -0.22
N VAL A 507 -38.62 -4.43 -1.36
CA VAL A 507 -39.09 -3.70 -2.56
C VAL A 507 -38.94 -4.59 -3.78
N PRO A 508 -39.68 -4.34 -4.88
CA PRO A 508 -39.47 -5.06 -6.13
C PRO A 508 -38.01 -4.89 -6.59
N LEU A 509 -37.31 -6.02 -6.71
CA LEU A 509 -35.88 -6.07 -7.02
C LEU A 509 -35.59 -5.42 -8.36
N ARG A 510 -36.36 -5.79 -9.39
CA ARG A 510 -36.19 -5.27 -10.75
C ARG A 510 -36.32 -3.76 -10.78
N PHE A 511 -37.39 -3.24 -10.17
CA PHE A 511 -37.63 -1.80 -10.09
C PHE A 511 -36.43 -1.07 -9.48
N ILE A 512 -35.98 -1.46 -8.28
CA ILE A 512 -34.92 -0.71 -7.62
C ILE A 512 -33.59 -0.81 -8.38
N ALA A 513 -33.26 -1.98 -8.92
CA ALA A 513 -32.03 -2.20 -9.67
C ALA A 513 -32.01 -1.40 -10.99
N GLU A 514 -33.09 -1.47 -11.78
CA GLU A 514 -33.20 -0.77 -13.07
C GLU A 514 -33.26 0.74 -12.89
N GLN A 515 -33.97 1.23 -11.87
CA GLN A 515 -33.94 2.67 -11.55
C GLN A 515 -32.54 3.14 -11.16
N LEU A 516 -31.71 2.29 -10.55
CA LEU A 516 -30.30 2.57 -10.26
C LEU A 516 -29.36 2.30 -11.45
N GLY A 517 -29.90 2.09 -12.65
CA GLY A 517 -29.16 1.95 -13.90
C GLY A 517 -28.56 0.56 -14.13
N CYS A 518 -29.04 -0.46 -13.44
CA CYS A 518 -28.56 -1.84 -13.60
C CYS A 518 -29.43 -2.61 -14.60
N LYS A 519 -28.85 -3.63 -15.23
CA LYS A 519 -29.57 -4.68 -15.95
C LYS A 519 -29.83 -5.84 -14.99
N VAL A 520 -31.01 -6.46 -15.11
CA VAL A 520 -31.43 -7.57 -14.26
C VAL A 520 -31.78 -8.79 -15.11
N GLY A 521 -30.98 -9.84 -14.97
CA GLY A 521 -31.24 -11.18 -15.52
C GLY A 521 -31.77 -12.12 -14.45
N PHE A 522 -32.59 -13.09 -14.85
CA PHE A 522 -33.06 -14.17 -13.98
C PHE A 522 -32.84 -15.51 -14.67
N ASP A 523 -32.27 -16.47 -13.95
CA ASP A 523 -32.14 -17.86 -14.39
C ASP A 523 -33.13 -18.73 -13.62
N ASN A 524 -34.18 -19.17 -14.32
CA ASN A 524 -35.20 -20.05 -13.78
C ASN A 524 -34.65 -21.39 -13.28
N LYS A 525 -33.56 -21.90 -13.87
CA LYS A 525 -33.01 -23.22 -13.49
C LYS A 525 -32.33 -23.19 -12.13
N THR A 526 -31.62 -22.10 -11.86
CA THR A 526 -30.85 -21.91 -10.62
C THR A 526 -31.57 -21.02 -9.61
N SER A 527 -32.73 -20.46 -9.98
CA SER A 527 -33.45 -19.44 -9.22
C SER A 527 -32.53 -18.28 -8.81
N SER A 528 -31.64 -17.89 -9.71
CA SER A 528 -30.66 -16.85 -9.47
C SER A 528 -30.98 -15.58 -10.24
N VAL A 529 -30.79 -14.44 -9.60
CA VAL A 529 -30.81 -13.12 -10.24
C VAL A 529 -29.39 -12.62 -10.41
N THR A 530 -29.09 -12.12 -11.61
CA THR A 530 -27.84 -11.42 -11.91
C THR A 530 -28.15 -9.95 -12.13
N ILE A 531 -27.48 -9.07 -11.39
CA ILE A 531 -27.63 -7.62 -11.47
C ILE A 531 -26.29 -7.04 -11.90
N THR A 532 -26.26 -6.46 -13.11
CA THR A 532 -25.03 -5.88 -13.67
C THR A 532 -25.18 -4.41 -13.98
N ARG A 533 -24.11 -3.65 -13.77
CA ARG A 533 -23.99 -2.27 -14.24
C ARG A 533 -22.57 -2.08 -14.73
N GLU A 534 -22.43 -1.68 -15.98
CA GLU A 534 -21.13 -1.36 -16.58
C GLU A 534 -20.62 0.00 -16.11
#